data_AF-A0A1J5RP33-F1
#
_entry.id   AF-A0A1J5RP33-F1
#
_cell.length_a   1.000
_cell.length_b   1.000
_cell.length_c   1.000
_cell.angle_alpha   90.00
_cell.angle_beta   90.00
_cell.angle_gamma   90.00
#
_symmetry.space_group_name_H-M   'P 1'
#
loop_
_entity.id
_entity.type
_entity.pdbx_description
1 polymer ?
#
loop_
_entity_poly.entity_id
_entity_poly.type
_entity_poly.pdbx_seq_one_letter_code
_entity_poly.pdbx_strand_id
1 'polypeptide(L)'
;MPSPLPALIKDELALLRQFVTLLQDEQRALVEGELERLLPLAEEKSRLATELGRLAVARNQALAALGLAADKSGMDAWLVGQAPTVPSRGHWAELLSLATETRRQNELNGKLINTRMQHNQRALAVLAAATSQAMLYGPDGQQRPLTSGRDFGAV
;
A
#
# COMPACT_ATOMS: atom_id res chain seq x y z
N MET A 1 -8.54 9.73 37.50
CA MET A 1 -8.26 10.53 36.29
C MET A 1 -9.19 10.06 35.19
N PRO A 2 -9.68 10.94 34.29
CA PRO A 2 -10.48 10.51 33.13
C PRO A 2 -9.64 9.58 32.23
N SER A 3 -10.25 8.53 31.69
CA SER A 3 -9.57 7.62 30.77
C SER A 3 -9.13 8.37 29.50
N PRO A 4 -7.93 8.10 28.95
CA PRO A 4 -7.48 8.71 27.69
C PRO A 4 -8.18 8.13 26.44
N LEU A 5 -8.95 7.05 26.58
CA LEU A 5 -9.58 6.33 25.47
C LEU A 5 -10.45 7.21 24.55
N PRO A 6 -11.31 8.13 25.05
CA PRO A 6 -12.11 8.98 24.17
C PRO A 6 -11.28 9.85 23.21
N ALA A 7 -10.15 10.38 23.69
CA ALA A 7 -9.25 11.19 22.87
C ALA A 7 -8.53 10.32 21.85
N LEU A 8 -7.97 9.18 22.28
CA LEU A 8 -7.26 8.25 21.41
C LEU A 8 -8.13 7.75 20.25
N ILE A 9 -9.38 7.35 20.51
CA ILE A 9 -10.30 6.88 19.45
C ILE A 9 -10.65 8.00 18.48
N LYS A 10 -10.83 9.23 18.97
CA LYS A 10 -11.10 10.39 18.13
C LYS A 10 -9.92 10.69 17.21
N ASP A 11 -8.70 10.64 17.75
CA ASP A 11 -7.47 10.89 17.00
C ASP A 11 -7.21 9.77 15.98
N GLU A 12 -7.40 8.50 16.37
CA GLU A 12 -7.32 7.35 15.44
C GLU A 12 -8.31 7.51 14.28
N LEU A 13 -9.55 7.90 14.58
CA LEU A 13 -10.59 8.08 13.55
C LEU A 13 -10.22 9.20 12.59
N ALA A 14 -9.76 10.35 13.10
CA ALA A 14 -9.36 11.48 12.27
C ALA A 14 -8.20 11.13 11.34
N LEU A 15 -7.23 10.37 11.85
CA LEU A 15 -6.07 9.92 11.10
C LEU A 15 -6.44 8.86 10.06
N LEU A 16 -7.34 7.94 10.40
CA LEU A 16 -7.83 6.91 9.46
C LEU A 16 -8.61 7.53 8.31
N ARG A 17 -9.41 8.58 8.56
CA ARG A 17 -10.07 9.35 7.49
C ARG A 17 -9.07 9.99 6.53
N GLN A 18 -7.99 10.57 7.06
CA GLN A 18 -6.90 11.12 6.23
C GLN A 18 -6.23 10.03 5.40
N PHE A 19 -5.99 8.86 6.00
CA PHE A 19 -5.42 7.72 5.30
C PHE A 19 -6.31 7.22 4.15
N VAL A 20 -7.63 7.19 4.35
CA VAL A 20 -8.59 6.83 3.29
C VAL A 20 -8.52 7.82 2.12
N THR A 21 -8.52 9.12 2.40
CA THR A 21 -8.36 10.15 1.35
C THR A 21 -7.05 9.97 0.59
N LEU A 22 -5.96 9.69 1.30
CA LEU A 22 -4.66 9.45 0.68
C LEU A 22 -4.67 8.22 -0.25
N LEU A 23 -5.33 7.12 0.15
CA LEU A 23 -5.47 5.94 -0.71
C LEU A 23 -6.29 6.22 -1.97
N GLN A 24 -7.31 7.09 -1.88
CA GLN A 24 -8.09 7.54 -3.04
C GLN A 24 -7.26 8.41 -3.98
N ASP A 25 -6.41 9.28 -3.43
CA ASP A 25 -5.47 10.09 -4.21
C ASP A 25 -4.40 9.22 -4.89
N GLU A 26 -3.87 8.22 -4.19
CA GLU A 26 -2.96 7.20 -4.73
C GLU A 26 -3.65 6.43 -5.88
N GLN A 27 -4.89 6.00 -5.69
CA GLN A 27 -5.65 5.31 -6.73
C GLN A 27 -5.82 6.17 -7.97
N ARG A 28 -6.18 7.45 -7.81
CA ARG A 28 -6.35 8.40 -8.92
C ARG A 28 -5.04 8.63 -9.67
N ALA A 29 -3.94 8.88 -8.97
CA ALA A 29 -2.62 9.02 -9.59
C ALA A 29 -2.21 7.73 -10.34
N LEU A 30 -2.55 6.55 -9.79
CA LEU A 30 -2.37 5.26 -10.45
C LEU A 30 -3.39 4.99 -11.58
N VAL A 31 -4.43 5.79 -11.79
CA VAL A 31 -5.32 5.68 -12.96
C VAL A 31 -4.85 6.65 -14.04
N GLU A 32 -4.55 7.89 -13.67
CA GLU A 32 -4.12 8.98 -14.56
C GLU A 32 -2.66 8.81 -15.04
N GLY A 33 -1.86 8.01 -14.32
CA GLY A 33 -0.46 7.74 -14.68
C GLY A 33 0.52 8.82 -14.24
N GLU A 34 0.18 9.58 -13.21
CA GLU A 34 0.99 10.66 -12.66
C GLU A 34 2.09 10.11 -11.73
N LEU A 35 3.14 9.52 -12.33
CA LEU A 35 4.21 8.85 -11.59
C LEU A 35 4.93 9.76 -10.58
N GLU A 36 5.08 11.05 -10.89
CA GLU A 36 5.73 12.05 -10.04
C GLU A 36 5.00 12.24 -8.70
N ARG A 37 3.69 11.98 -8.66
CA ARG A 37 2.88 12.08 -7.44
C ARG A 37 2.91 10.80 -6.60
N LEU A 38 3.29 9.66 -7.16
CA LEU A 38 3.27 8.39 -6.43
C LEU A 38 4.31 8.33 -5.31
N LEU A 39 5.50 8.89 -5.53
CA LEU A 39 6.56 8.92 -4.52
C LEU A 39 6.15 9.71 -3.26
N PRO A 40 5.73 10.98 -3.33
CA PRO A 40 5.30 11.73 -2.14
C PRO A 40 4.05 11.11 -1.48
N LEU A 41 3.13 10.52 -2.25
CA LEU A 41 1.98 9.80 -1.69
C LEU A 41 2.42 8.55 -0.89
N ALA A 42 3.44 7.83 -1.35
CA ALA A 42 3.97 6.66 -0.65
C ALA A 42 4.66 7.02 0.67
N GLU A 43 5.41 8.14 0.71
CA GLU A 43 6.04 8.65 1.92
C GLU A 43 5.00 9.06 2.97
N GLU A 44 3.99 9.81 2.54
CA GLU A 44 2.88 10.22 3.40
C GLU A 44 2.08 9.01 3.92
N LYS A 45 1.87 7.99 3.07
CA LYS A 45 1.21 6.75 3.45
C LYS A 45 1.98 6.01 4.54
N SER A 46 3.32 5.93 4.41
CA SER A 46 4.17 5.34 5.43
C SER A 46 4.06 6.08 6.77
N ARG A 47 4.14 7.41 6.73
CA ARG A 47 4.01 8.29 7.91
C ARG A 47 2.69 8.09 8.64
N LEU A 48 1.57 8.15 7.92
CA LEU A 48 0.24 7.97 8.50
C LEU A 48 0.04 6.55 9.06
N ALA A 49 0.58 5.52 8.39
CA ALA A 49 0.51 4.15 8.87
C ALA A 49 1.29 3.95 10.19
N THR A 50 2.47 4.55 10.32
CA THR A 50 3.24 4.55 11.58
C THR A 50 2.45 5.21 12.72
N GLU A 51 1.87 6.38 12.45
CA GLU A 51 1.12 7.11 13.48
C GLU A 51 -0.18 6.39 13.90
N LEU A 52 -0.90 5.77 12.95
CA LEU A 52 -2.03 4.88 13.26
C LEU A 52 -1.61 3.71 14.16
N GLY A 53 -0.45 3.11 13.88
CA GLY A 53 0.11 2.05 14.72
C GLY A 53 0.43 2.53 16.13
N ARG A 54 1.02 3.72 16.27
CA ARG A 54 1.34 4.34 17.57
C ARG A 54 0.07 4.56 18.41
N LEU A 55 -0.99 5.10 17.80
CA LEU A 55 -2.26 5.33 18.49
C LEU A 55 -2.92 4.01 18.91
N ALA A 56 -2.92 3.00 18.04
CA ALA A 56 -3.47 1.68 18.36
C ALA A 56 -2.75 1.03 19.56
N VAL A 57 -1.41 1.16 19.63
CA VAL A 57 -0.62 0.72 20.78
C VAL A 57 -1.01 1.49 22.05
N ALA A 58 -1.15 2.82 21.96
CA ALA A 58 -1.56 3.64 23.10
C ALA A 58 -2.96 3.29 23.61
N ARG A 59 -3.92 3.02 22.70
CA ARG A 59 -5.26 2.54 23.04
C ARG A 59 -5.20 1.20 23.77
N ASN A 60 -4.43 0.26 23.23
CA ASN A 60 -4.26 -1.06 23.82
C ASN A 60 -3.62 -1.00 25.22
N GLN A 61 -2.63 -0.11 25.43
CA GLN A 61 -2.04 0.16 26.74
C GLN A 61 -3.05 0.77 27.72
N ALA A 62 -3.88 1.71 27.24
CA ALA A 62 -4.94 2.31 28.05
C ALA A 62 -6.01 1.30 28.47
N LEU A 63 -6.36 0.34 27.60
CA LEU A 63 -7.27 -0.77 27.94
C LEU A 63 -6.64 -1.70 28.98
N ALA A 64 -5.37 -2.08 28.80
CA ALA A 64 -4.66 -2.92 29.74
C ALA A 64 -4.56 -2.27 31.14
N ALA A 65 -4.35 -0.95 31.19
CA ALA A 65 -4.34 -0.19 32.45
C ALA A 65 -5.71 -0.17 33.17
N LEU A 66 -6.80 -0.43 32.44
CA LEU A 66 -8.14 -0.61 32.98
C LEU A 66 -8.47 -2.08 33.30
N GLY A 67 -7.51 -3.01 33.15
CA GLY A 67 -7.72 -4.44 33.33
C GLY A 67 -8.54 -5.10 32.22
N LEU A 68 -8.69 -4.42 31.07
CA LEU A 68 -9.43 -4.92 29.92
C LEU A 68 -8.47 -5.55 28.89
N ALA A 69 -9.03 -6.36 27.99
CA ALA A 69 -8.27 -6.94 26.89
C ALA A 69 -7.69 -5.84 25.97
N ALA A 70 -6.45 -6.02 25.52
CA ALA A 70 -5.73 -5.06 24.68
C ALA A 70 -6.12 -5.18 23.19
N ASP A 71 -7.42 -5.25 22.91
CA ASP A 71 -7.96 -5.52 21.58
C ASP A 71 -9.39 -4.94 21.41
N LYS A 72 -10.05 -5.35 20.32
CA LYS A 72 -11.45 -4.98 20.04
C LYS A 72 -12.40 -5.37 21.18
N SER A 73 -12.23 -6.55 21.77
CA SER A 73 -13.11 -7.04 22.82
C SER A 73 -13.02 -6.17 24.08
N GLY A 74 -11.83 -5.66 24.41
CA GLY A 74 -11.65 -4.71 25.50
C GLY A 74 -12.28 -3.35 25.22
N MET A 75 -12.20 -2.87 23.97
CA MET A 75 -12.91 -1.64 23.55
C MET A 75 -14.43 -1.79 23.67
N ASP A 76 -14.97 -2.90 23.21
CA ASP A 76 -16.41 -3.19 23.29
C ASP A 76 -16.85 -3.29 24.76
N ALA A 77 -16.08 -3.98 25.61
CA ALA A 77 -16.33 -4.07 27.04
C ALA A 77 -16.26 -2.71 27.75
N TRP A 78 -15.29 -1.86 27.39
CA TRP A 78 -15.20 -0.50 27.93
C TRP A 78 -16.44 0.33 27.58
N LEU A 79 -16.94 0.22 26.34
CA LEU A 79 -18.13 0.95 25.85
C LEU A 79 -19.45 0.48 26.48
N VAL A 80 -19.52 -0.75 27.01
CA VAL A 80 -20.68 -1.24 27.77
C VAL A 80 -20.85 -0.48 29.08
N GLY A 81 -19.73 -0.13 29.74
CA GLY A 81 -19.73 0.63 30.98
C GLY A 81 -19.99 2.14 30.82
N GLN A 82 -20.13 2.63 29.59
CA GLN A 82 -20.36 4.05 29.29
C GLN A 82 -21.81 4.37 28.97
N ALA A 83 -22.21 5.62 29.20
CA ALA A 83 -23.51 6.10 28.78
C ALA A 83 -23.71 5.93 27.26
N PRO A 84 -24.89 5.50 26.79
CA PRO A 84 -25.16 5.30 25.35
C PRO A 84 -24.93 6.53 24.48
N THR A 85 -25.01 7.73 25.06
CA THR A 85 -24.83 9.02 24.41
C THR A 85 -23.36 9.43 24.26
N VAL A 86 -22.40 8.63 24.73
CA VAL A 86 -20.98 8.98 24.63
C VAL A 86 -20.52 8.97 23.15
N PRO A 87 -19.86 10.03 22.66
CA PRO A 87 -19.37 10.09 21.28
C PRO A 87 -18.44 8.94 20.90
N SER A 88 -17.69 8.41 21.88
CA SER A 88 -16.73 7.31 21.67
C SER A 88 -17.36 6.05 21.07
N ARG A 89 -18.65 5.79 21.32
CA ARG A 89 -19.36 4.66 20.72
C ARG A 89 -19.50 4.84 19.20
N GLY A 90 -19.90 6.04 18.78
CA GLY A 90 -19.99 6.40 17.37
C GLY A 90 -18.61 6.39 16.69
N HIS A 91 -17.61 6.99 17.33
CA HIS A 91 -16.25 7.01 16.78
C HIS A 91 -15.67 5.60 16.62
N TRP A 92 -15.89 4.71 17.59
CA TRP A 92 -15.42 3.33 17.51
C TRP A 92 -16.09 2.54 16.40
N ALA A 93 -17.42 2.65 16.27
CA ALA A 93 -18.15 2.00 15.20
C ALA A 93 -17.68 2.48 13.81
N GLU A 94 -17.49 3.79 13.65
CA GLU A 94 -16.99 4.38 12.42
C GLU A 94 -15.56 3.94 12.10
N LEU A 95 -14.68 3.91 13.11
CA LEU A 95 -13.30 3.46 12.95
C LEU A 95 -13.23 2.01 12.46
N LEU A 96 -14.05 1.11 13.00
CA LEU A 96 -14.13 -0.27 12.53
C LEU A 96 -14.62 -0.35 11.08
N SER A 97 -15.64 0.44 10.72
CA SER A 97 -16.16 0.48 9.35
C SER A 97 -15.12 1.00 8.36
N LEU A 98 -14.45 2.10 8.68
CA LEU A 98 -13.39 2.67 7.86
C LEU A 98 -12.18 1.74 7.76
N ALA A 99 -11.81 1.02 8.83
CA ALA A 99 -10.68 0.09 8.78
C ALA A 99 -10.94 -1.07 7.80
N THR A 100 -12.18 -1.55 7.72
CA THR A 100 -12.59 -2.54 6.72
C THR A 100 -12.50 -1.97 5.30
N GLU A 101 -12.99 -0.77 5.08
CA GLU A 101 -12.94 -0.11 3.77
C GLU A 101 -11.50 0.20 3.32
N THR A 102 -10.67 0.71 4.22
CA THR A 102 -9.24 0.97 3.98
C THR A 102 -8.50 -0.29 3.54
N ARG A 103 -8.79 -1.44 4.16
CA ARG A 103 -8.19 -2.72 3.77
C ARG A 103 -8.54 -3.08 2.32
N ARG A 104 -9.81 -2.92 1.95
CA ARG A 104 -10.30 -3.15 0.59
C ARG A 104 -9.61 -2.22 -0.42
N GLN A 105 -9.47 -0.94 -0.10
CA GLN A 105 -8.77 0.03 -0.96
C GLN A 105 -7.29 -0.30 -1.13
N ASN A 106 -6.61 -0.69 -0.04
CA ASN A 106 -5.20 -1.08 -0.10
C ASN A 106 -4.98 -2.33 -0.97
N GLU A 107 -5.90 -3.30 -0.92
CA GLU A 107 -5.87 -4.48 -1.81
C GLU A 107 -6.07 -4.10 -3.29
N LEU A 108 -6.96 -3.15 -3.59
CA LEU A 108 -7.18 -2.65 -4.94
C LEU A 108 -5.96 -1.91 -5.49
N ASN A 109 -5.36 -1.01 -4.70
CA ASN A 109 -4.15 -0.28 -5.07
C ASN A 109 -2.99 -1.26 -5.32
N GLY A 110 -2.84 -2.29 -4.46
CA GLY A 110 -1.85 -3.35 -4.66
C GLY A 110 -2.01 -4.12 -5.97
N LYS A 111 -3.26 -4.45 -6.36
CA LYS A 111 -3.55 -5.09 -7.66
C LYS A 111 -3.19 -4.18 -8.83
N LEU A 112 -3.56 -2.90 -8.77
CA LEU A 112 -3.31 -1.92 -9.82
C LEU A 112 -1.81 -1.68 -10.05
N ILE A 113 -1.04 -1.57 -8.96
CA ILE A 113 0.44 -1.46 -9.01
C ILE A 113 1.04 -2.69 -9.70
N ASN A 114 0.62 -3.90 -9.31
CA ASN A 114 1.14 -5.14 -9.90
C ASN A 114 0.82 -5.23 -11.41
N THR A 115 -0.41 -4.88 -11.81
CA THR A 115 -0.79 -4.83 -13.24
C THR A 115 0.08 -3.85 -14.02
N ARG A 116 0.29 -2.63 -13.52
CA ARG A 116 1.15 -1.63 -14.18
C ARG A 116 2.60 -2.09 -14.27
N MET A 117 3.13 -2.73 -13.21
CA MET A 117 4.48 -3.29 -13.22
C MET A 117 4.65 -4.37 -14.30
N GLN A 118 3.68 -5.28 -14.44
CA GLN A 118 3.68 -6.30 -15.49
C GLN A 118 3.60 -5.67 -16.89
N HIS A 119 2.77 -4.66 -17.09
CA HIS A 119 2.70 -3.94 -18.36
C HIS A 119 4.01 -3.24 -18.71
N ASN A 120 4.64 -2.55 -17.75
CA ASN A 120 5.95 -1.92 -17.96
C ASN A 120 7.05 -2.94 -18.26
N GLN A 121 7.10 -4.05 -17.53
CA GLN A 121 8.06 -5.13 -17.81
C GLN A 121 7.88 -5.72 -19.22
N ARG A 122 6.63 -5.94 -19.65
CA ARG A 122 6.32 -6.40 -21.02
C ARG A 122 6.72 -5.36 -22.07
N ALA A 123 6.41 -4.08 -21.84
CA ALA A 123 6.79 -3.00 -22.74
C ALA A 123 8.32 -2.88 -22.86
N LEU A 124 9.05 -2.94 -21.74
CA LEU A 124 10.51 -2.97 -21.73
C LEU A 124 11.06 -4.20 -22.44
N ALA A 125 10.48 -5.38 -22.24
CA ALA A 125 10.90 -6.59 -22.94
C ALA A 125 10.69 -6.50 -24.46
N VAL A 126 9.58 -5.90 -24.91
CA VAL A 126 9.31 -5.64 -26.33
C VAL A 126 10.32 -4.63 -26.90
N LEU A 127 10.58 -3.52 -26.20
CA LEU A 127 11.57 -2.53 -26.63
C LEU A 127 12.98 -3.13 -26.69
N ALA A 128 13.38 -3.92 -25.70
CA ALA A 128 14.67 -4.59 -25.65
C ALA A 128 14.82 -5.63 -26.78
N ALA A 129 13.76 -6.42 -27.05
CA ALA A 129 13.73 -7.37 -28.16
C ALA A 129 13.80 -6.68 -29.54
N ALA A 130 13.09 -5.56 -29.71
CA ALA A 130 13.14 -4.77 -30.95
C ALA A 130 14.52 -4.15 -31.17
N THR A 131 15.15 -3.63 -30.12
CA THR A 131 16.53 -3.10 -30.17
C THR A 131 17.54 -4.22 -30.50
N SER A 132 17.34 -5.41 -29.93
CA SER A 132 18.19 -6.58 -30.21
C SER A 132 18.01 -7.09 -31.65
N GLN A 133 16.78 -7.08 -32.19
CA GLN A 133 16.51 -7.40 -33.59
C GLN A 133 17.09 -6.35 -34.56
N ALA A 134 16.99 -5.05 -34.23
CA ALA A 134 17.59 -3.97 -35.02
C ALA A 134 19.13 -4.02 -35.01
N MET A 135 19.75 -4.46 -33.91
CA MET A 135 21.20 -4.72 -33.83
C MET A 135 21.61 -5.96 -34.62
N LEU A 136 20.75 -6.99 -34.69
CA LEU A 136 21.01 -8.21 -35.47
C LEU A 136 20.79 -8.01 -36.98
N TYR A 137 19.96 -7.02 -37.36
CA TYR A 137 19.72 -6.57 -38.72
C TYR A 137 20.16 -5.10 -38.86
N GLY A 138 21.47 -4.87 -38.92
CA GLY A 138 21.99 -3.56 -39.33
C GLY A 138 21.57 -3.25 -40.79
N PRO A 139 21.45 -1.96 -41.17
CA PRO A 139 21.03 -1.54 -42.52
C PRO A 139 21.92 -2.05 -43.66
N ASP A 140 23.08 -2.66 -43.37
CA ASP A 140 23.98 -3.26 -44.36
C ASP A 140 23.80 -4.79 -44.55
N GLY A 141 22.81 -5.44 -43.93
CA GLY A 141 22.39 -6.81 -44.30
C GLY A 141 23.47 -7.91 -44.26
N GLN A 142 24.64 -7.65 -43.66
CA GLN A 142 25.73 -8.60 -43.62
C GLN A 142 25.57 -9.53 -42.42
N GLN A 143 24.90 -10.65 -42.65
CA GLN A 143 24.98 -11.81 -41.78
C GLN A 143 26.43 -12.31 -41.79
N ARG A 144 27.16 -12.10 -40.69
CA ARG A 144 28.39 -12.87 -40.47
C ARG A 144 27.99 -14.34 -40.33
N PRO A 145 28.42 -15.24 -41.23
CA PRO A 145 28.19 -16.65 -41.02
C PRO A 145 29.00 -17.05 -39.79
N LEU A 146 28.35 -17.73 -38.86
CA LEU A 146 29.04 -18.63 -37.94
C LEU A 146 29.68 -19.70 -38.82
N THR A 147 30.90 -19.45 -39.31
CA THR A 147 31.67 -20.44 -40.04
C THR A 147 32.12 -21.50 -39.06
N SER A 148 31.26 -22.51 -38.93
CA SER A 148 31.64 -23.88 -38.69
C SER A 148 32.84 -24.25 -39.55
N GLY A 149 33.92 -24.67 -38.92
CA GLY A 149 35.15 -25.12 -39.57
C GLY A 149 35.96 -26.00 -38.63
N ARG A 150 35.42 -27.20 -38.32
CA ARG A 150 36.29 -28.37 -38.12
C ARG A 150 36.79 -28.82 -39.49
N ASP A 151 37.87 -29.61 -39.46
CA ASP A 151 38.49 -30.41 -40.54
C ASP A 151 39.59 -29.70 -41.36
N PHE A 152 40.76 -30.28 -41.68
CA PHE A 152 41.42 -31.58 -41.44
C PHE A 152 42.93 -31.39 -41.72
N GLY A 153 43.82 -32.13 -41.02
CA GLY A 153 44.95 -32.88 -41.61
C GLY A 153 46.27 -32.20 -42.05
N ALA A 154 47.40 -32.80 -41.58
CA ALA A 154 48.73 -32.99 -42.21
C ALA A 154 49.57 -31.74 -42.55
N VAL A 155 50.90 -31.65 -42.39
CA VAL A 155 52.05 -32.59 -42.39
C VAL A 155 53.12 -32.06 -41.43
#